data_AF-A0A8S9DZ65-F1
#
_entry.id   AF-A0A8S9DZ65-F1
#
_cell.length_a   1.000
_cell.length_b   1.000
_cell.length_c   1.000
_cell.angle_alpha   90.00
_cell.angle_beta   90.00
_cell.angle_gamma   90.00
#
_symmetry.space_group_name_H-M   'P 1'
#
loop_
_entity.id
_entity.type
_entity.pdbx_description
1 polymer ?
#
loop_
_entity_poly.entity_id
_entity_poly.type
_entity_poly.pdbx_seq_one_letter_code
_entity_poly.pdbx_strand_id
1 'polypeptide(L)'
;MPGFACPRCQKETVLLRDKFRLDLWLTTHCSSCGTRLCANPYLMVVVYFFHIWNVIWWPSIAHFTGNYWNLIYLFPCWLVIELISLNYVPMCCLKKKPG
;
A
#
# COMPACT_ATOMS: atom_id res chain seq x y z
N MET A 1 8.64 5.46 17.87
CA MET A 1 8.32 4.76 16.61
C MET A 1 8.34 5.82 15.52
N PRO A 2 9.09 5.65 14.42
CA PRO A 2 9.18 6.69 13.39
C PRO A 2 7.78 6.94 12.82
N GLY A 3 7.27 8.16 13.02
CA GLY A 3 6.00 8.61 12.47
C GLY A 3 6.24 9.16 11.07
N PHE A 4 5.35 8.87 10.12
CA PHE A 4 5.45 9.47 8.80
C PHE A 4 4.97 10.93 8.86
N ALA A 5 5.73 11.83 8.24
CA ALA A 5 5.41 13.24 8.17
C ALA A 5 4.15 13.47 7.32
N CYS A 6 3.23 14.29 7.81
CA CYS A 6 2.06 14.69 7.04
C CYS A 6 2.49 15.62 5.88
N PRO A 7 2.05 15.39 4.63
CA PRO A 7 2.42 16.24 3.49
C PRO A 7 1.96 17.70 3.61
N ARG A 8 0.96 17.99 4.45
CA ARG A 8 0.44 19.36 4.68
C ARG A 8 1.09 20.08 5.84
N CYS A 9 1.11 19.47 7.03
CA CYS A 9 1.60 20.12 8.25
C CYS A 9 3.02 19.71 8.65
N GLN A 10 3.63 18.76 7.93
CA GLN A 10 5.00 18.25 8.16
C GLN A 10 5.27 17.68 9.56
N LYS A 11 4.24 17.57 10.41
CA LYS A 11 4.34 16.93 11.72
C LYS A 11 4.28 15.41 11.55
N GLU A 12 5.09 14.70 12.33
CA GLU A 12 5.12 13.24 12.41
C GLU A 12 3.91 12.71 13.20
N THR A 13 2.74 12.76 12.56
CA THR A 13 1.48 12.34 13.19
C THR A 13 0.97 10.99 12.68
N VAL A 14 1.49 10.50 11.56
CA VAL A 14 0.96 9.28 10.92
C VAL A 14 1.73 8.07 11.42
N LEU A 15 1.04 7.17 12.12
CA LEU A 15 1.63 5.91 12.54
C LEU A 15 1.70 4.91 11.38
N LEU A 16 2.58 3.92 11.52
CA LEU A 16 2.76 2.85 10.53
C LEU A 16 1.46 2.05 10.29
N ARG A 17 0.64 1.89 11.33
CA ARG A 17 -0.71 1.29 11.22
C ARG A 17 -1.65 2.10 10.33
N ASP A 18 -1.59 3.44 10.43
CA ASP A 18 -2.40 4.31 9.58
C ASP A 18 -1.88 4.29 8.14
N LYS A 19 -0.56 4.13 7.95
CA LYS A 19 0.02 3.93 6.62
C LYS A 19 -0.47 2.64 5.95
N PHE A 20 -0.53 1.53 6.68
CA PHE A 20 -1.15 0.30 6.17
C PHE A 20 -2.62 0.48 5.77
N ARG A 21 -3.40 1.29 6.52
CA ARG A 21 -4.77 1.60 6.11
C ARG A 21 -4.80 2.40 4.81
N LEU A 22 -3.93 3.40 4.67
CA LEU A 22 -3.81 4.18 3.43
C LEU A 22 -3.47 3.28 2.23
N ASP A 23 -2.65 2.26 2.46
CA ASP A 23 -2.26 1.25 1.48
C ASP A 23 -3.36 0.22 1.15
N LEU A 24 -4.43 0.19 1.93
CA LEU A 24 -5.64 -0.59 1.65
C LEU A 24 -6.72 0.28 0.97
N TRP A 25 -6.32 1.36 0.29
CA TRP A 25 -7.21 2.35 -0.32
C TRP A 25 -8.16 3.03 0.68
N LEU A 26 -7.87 2.97 1.99
CA LEU A 26 -8.67 3.66 3.01
C LEU A 26 -8.16 5.09 3.20
N THR A 27 -9.04 5.96 3.68
CA THR A 27 -8.66 7.33 4.06
C THR A 27 -8.41 7.43 5.55
N THR A 28 -7.40 8.22 5.94
CA THR A 28 -7.14 8.54 7.35
C THR A 28 -7.18 10.05 7.57
N HIS A 29 -7.20 10.47 8.83
CA HIS A 29 -7.18 11.88 9.20
C HIS A 29 -5.89 12.19 9.96
N CYS A 30 -5.26 13.33 9.64
CA CYS A 30 -4.15 13.83 10.44
C CYS A 30 -4.67 14.38 11.77
N SER A 31 -4.12 13.92 12.90
CA SER A 31 -4.50 14.40 14.25
C SER A 31 -4.15 15.87 14.51
N SER A 32 -3.12 16.41 13.85
CA SER A 32 -2.72 17.82 14.02
C SER A 32 -3.49 18.80 13.14
N CYS A 33 -3.69 18.50 11.85
CA CYS A 33 -4.30 19.44 10.90
C CYS A 33 -5.71 19.06 10.44
N GLY A 34 -6.24 17.92 10.89
CA GLY A 34 -7.58 17.42 10.55
C GLY A 34 -7.76 17.05 9.07
N THR A 35 -6.74 17.21 8.24
CA THR A 35 -6.79 16.93 6.79
C THR A 35 -6.97 15.44 6.55
N ARG A 36 -7.79 15.11 5.55
CA ARG A 36 -7.93 13.75 5.02
C ARG A 36 -6.71 13.39 4.18
N LEU A 37 -6.13 12.25 4.48
CA LEU A 37 -4.98 11.68 3.79
C LEU A 37 -5.41 10.41 3.04
N CYS A 38 -4.83 10.20 1.87
CA CYS A 38 -4.84 8.94 1.12
C CYS A 38 -3.41 8.61 0.69
N ALA A 39 -3.17 7.38 0.27
CA ALA A 39 -2.01 7.06 -0.55
C ALA A 39 -2.15 7.72 -1.95
N ASN A 40 -1.03 7.90 -2.65
CA ASN A 40 -1.07 8.39 -4.04
C ASN A 40 -1.78 7.36 -4.94
N PRO A 41 -2.92 7.72 -5.57
CA PRO A 41 -3.73 6.77 -6.31
C PRO A 41 -3.00 6.17 -7.52
N TYR A 42 -2.14 6.93 -8.20
CA TYR A 42 -1.43 6.43 -9.39
C TYR A 42 -0.44 5.32 -9.02
N LEU A 43 0.34 5.54 -7.96
CA LEU A 43 1.30 4.55 -7.50
C LEU A 43 0.59 3.34 -6.88
N MET A 44 -0.52 3.56 -6.17
CA MET A 44 -1.35 2.45 -5.71
C MET A 44 -1.86 1.58 -6.86
N VAL A 45 -2.35 2.16 -7.97
CA VAL A 45 -2.81 1.37 -9.13
C VAL A 45 -1.69 0.47 -9.66
N VAL A 46 -0.47 1.01 -9.77
CA VAL A 46 0.70 0.24 -10.23
C VAL A 46 1.00 -0.92 -9.29
N VAL A 47 1.03 -0.68 -7.98
CA VAL A 47 1.25 -1.75 -6.99
C VAL A 47 0.12 -2.78 -7.03
N TYR A 48 -1.12 -2.34 -7.16
CA TYR A 48 -2.29 -3.22 -7.20
C TYR A 48 -2.29 -4.10 -8.46
N PHE A 49 -1.83 -3.57 -9.59
CA PHE A 49 -1.61 -4.34 -10.80
C PHE A 49 -0.59 -5.46 -10.59
N PHE A 50 0.55 -5.17 -9.95
CA PHE A 50 1.55 -6.21 -9.61
C PHE A 50 1.01 -7.25 -8.63
N HIS A 51 0.17 -6.83 -7.68
CA HIS A 51 -0.53 -7.74 -6.78
C HIS A 51 -1.44 -8.72 -7.52
N ILE A 52 -2.30 -8.19 -8.40
CA ILE A 52 -3.20 -9.02 -9.23
C ILE A 52 -2.37 -9.96 -10.11
N TRP A 53 -1.32 -9.45 -10.74
CA TRP A 53 -0.40 -10.24 -11.55
C TRP A 53 0.21 -11.40 -10.74
N ASN A 54 0.70 -11.14 -9.52
CA ASN A 54 1.27 -12.16 -8.65
C ASN A 54 0.22 -13.22 -8.23
N VAL A 55 -1.02 -12.80 -7.94
CA VAL A 55 -2.13 -13.71 -7.60
C VAL A 55 -2.53 -14.59 -8.79
N ILE A 56 -2.47 -14.08 -10.02
CA ILE A 56 -2.72 -14.87 -11.24
C ILE A 56 -1.61 -15.91 -11.48
N TRP A 57 -0.36 -15.57 -11.14
CA TRP A 57 0.77 -16.49 -11.30
C TRP A 57 0.76 -17.65 -10.30
N TRP A 58 0.15 -17.48 -9.12
CA TRP A 58 0.03 -18.53 -8.11
C TRP A 58 -0.62 -19.83 -8.64
N PRO A 59 -1.88 -19.81 -9.14
CA PRO A 59 -2.52 -21.02 -9.67
C PRO A 59 -1.85 -21.48 -10.97
N SER A 60 -1.31 -20.56 -11.77
CA SER A 60 -0.63 -20.90 -13.02
C SER A 60 0.59 -21.78 -12.77
N ILE A 61 1.45 -21.42 -11.82
CA ILE A 61 2.65 -22.19 -11.47
C ILE A 61 2.29 -23.53 -10.83
N ALA A 62 1.26 -23.56 -9.97
CA ALA A 62 0.77 -24.81 -9.40
C ALA A 62 0.28 -25.77 -10.50
N HIS A 63 -0.44 -25.26 -11.50
CA HIS A 63 -0.95 -26.04 -12.62
C HIS A 63 0.16 -26.53 -13.56
N PHE A 64 1.13 -25.69 -13.93
CA PHE A 64 2.18 -26.05 -14.89
C PHE A 64 3.27 -26.94 -14.30
N THR A 65 3.61 -26.81 -13.02
CA THR A 65 4.71 -27.59 -12.42
C THR A 65 4.25 -28.82 -11.65
N GLY A 66 2.95 -28.95 -11.37
CA GLY A 66 2.38 -30.06 -10.58
C GLY A 66 2.88 -30.15 -9.14
N ASN A 67 3.72 -29.20 -8.70
CA ASN A 67 4.39 -29.20 -7.41
C ASN A 67 3.99 -27.96 -6.61
N TYR A 68 3.21 -28.18 -5.55
CA TYR A 68 2.67 -27.11 -4.69
C TYR A 68 3.75 -26.37 -3.89
N TRP A 69 4.96 -26.93 -3.76
CA TRP A 69 6.09 -26.24 -3.14
C TRP A 69 6.47 -24.95 -3.88
N ASN A 70 6.16 -24.85 -5.17
CA ASN A 70 6.42 -23.64 -5.95
C ASN A 70 5.55 -22.45 -5.53
N LEU A 71 4.44 -22.69 -4.82
CA LEU A 71 3.60 -21.61 -4.27
C LEU A 71 4.34 -20.79 -3.20
N ILE A 72 5.25 -21.42 -2.45
CA ILE A 72 6.07 -20.75 -1.43
C ILE A 72 7.03 -19.76 -2.09
N TYR A 73 7.53 -20.05 -3.29
CA TYR A 73 8.46 -19.16 -3.99
C TYR A 73 7.83 -17.83 -4.44
N LEU A 74 6.49 -17.74 -4.54
CA LEU A 74 5.80 -16.48 -4.81
C LEU A 74 5.52 -15.65 -3.55
N PHE A 75 5.67 -16.23 -2.36
CA PHE A 75 5.51 -15.50 -1.10
C PHE A 75 6.57 -14.39 -0.92
N PRO A 76 7.87 -14.62 -1.23
CA PRO A 76 8.86 -13.54 -1.31
C PRO A 76 8.48 -12.43 -2.28
N CYS A 77 7.97 -12.76 -3.47
CA CYS A 77 7.52 -11.76 -4.45
C CYS A 77 6.38 -10.91 -3.87
N TRP A 78 5.42 -11.54 -3.20
CA TRP A 78 4.33 -10.82 -2.51
C TRP A 78 4.87 -9.87 -1.43
N LEU A 79 5.77 -10.35 -0.56
CA LEU A 79 6.39 -9.51 0.47
C LEU A 79 7.16 -8.32 -0.09
N VAL A 80 7.86 -8.50 -1.22
CA VAL A 80 8.57 -7.39 -1.87
C VAL A 80 7.59 -6.33 -2.36
N ILE A 81 6.44 -6.73 -2.94
CA ILE A 81 5.43 -5.77 -3.40
C ILE A 81 4.83 -5.00 -2.20
N GLU A 82 4.53 -5.67 -1.09
CA GLU A 82 4.09 -5.03 0.15
C GLU A 82 5.11 -4.02 0.70
N LEU A 83 6.39 -4.40 0.73
CA LEU A 83 7.47 -3.50 1.18
C LEU A 83 7.64 -2.30 0.24
N ILE A 84 7.48 -2.51 -1.07
CA ILE A 84 7.52 -1.42 -2.05
C ILE A 84 6.35 -0.46 -1.78
N SER A 85 5.14 -0.98 -1.59
CA SER A 85 3.97 -0.17 -1.32
C SER A 85 4.16 0.69 -0.07
N LEU A 86 4.57 0.05 1.03
CA LEU A 86 4.75 0.72 2.31
C LEU A 86 5.88 1.76 2.29
N ASN A 87 6.98 1.55 1.55
CA ASN A 87 8.11 2.49 1.56
C ASN A 87 8.01 3.56 0.48
N TYR A 88 7.57 3.21 -0.73
CA TYR A 88 7.66 4.10 -1.88
C TYR A 88 6.36 4.82 -2.21
N VAL A 89 5.19 4.36 -1.73
CA VAL A 89 3.93 5.07 -2.01
C VAL A 89 3.84 6.29 -1.08
N PRO A 90 3.93 7.51 -1.62
CA PRO A 90 3.82 8.72 -0.83
C PRO A 90 2.35 8.96 -0.47
N MET A 91 2.15 9.68 0.64
CA MET A 91 0.83 10.11 1.06
C MET A 91 0.44 11.41 0.35
N CYS A 92 -0.82 11.55 0.00
CA CYS A 92 -1.41 12.73 -0.61
C CYS A 92 -2.56 13.26 0.25
N CYS A 93 -2.81 14.57 0.17
CA CYS A 93 -3.97 15.18 0.79
C CYS A 93 -5.18 15.10 -0.13
N LEU A 94 -6.32 14.65 0.38
CA LEU A 94 -7.58 14.79 -0.36
C LEU A 94 -8.06 16.24 -0.29
N LYS A 95 -8.66 16.70 -1.39
CA LYS A 95 -9.42 17.95 -1.39
C LYS A 95 -10.57 17.85 -0.38
N LYS A 96 -10.80 18.94 0.34
CA LYS A 96 -12.01 19.12 1.15
C LYS A 96 -13.21 19.03 0.20
N LYS A 97 -14.20 18.18 0.52
CA LYS A 97 -15.45 18.12 -0.25
C LYS A 97 -16.09 19.52 -0.22
N PRO A 98 -16.36 20.16 -1.37
CA PRO A 98 -17.14 21.39 -1.37
C PRO A 98 -18.52 21.03 -0.82
N GLY A 99 -18.88 21.68 0.29
CA GLY A 99 -20.21 21.59 0.89
C GLY A 99 -21.19 22.45 0.12
#